data_AF-A0A960Z9S2-F1
#
_entry.id   AF-A0A960Z9S2-F1
#
_cell.length_a   1.000
_cell.length_b   1.000
_cell.length_c   1.000
_cell.angle_alpha   90.00
_cell.angle_beta   90.00
_cell.angle_gamma   90.00
#
_symmetry.space_group_name_H-M   'P 1'
#
loop_
_entity.id
_entity.type
_entity.pdbx_description
1 polymer ?
#
loop_
_entity_poly.entity_id
_entity_poly.type
_entity_poly.pdbx_seq_one_letter_code
_entity_poly.pdbx_strand_id
1 'polypeptide(L)'
;MKIFKNILLLFAFSLNLYAEPKKKESVKITQRKNPKLAAFFGLIPGAGHLYLGDYLTAGIQFGFFGASLVGYSHFINHKDYLPSNERSVNFDFNYAVLGYAFQKSGILYSDFPLAGESSWERTYRLIQNRKLYEFNPLVKYGSYDRYNITSANADMATKMLLNMVFYSTYSAYRDAGGIPGREKETISDLMIAPFQFEYIKDPMVYAPLVGLLIVGYFSQPYQKTTLVSRTMGQDLGYLMSYDFYISQSAAVTEEAFFRGYLNYDYAKRMGPLKAGFLSGTLFGLAHLDKGMDVTSVIPQLLAGYYFAYMHYKNGWDIRKTIALHFWWDIIAIGFQLATYKVDPNADKNQKEVNFMPVLYSTQF
;
A
#
# COMPACT_ATOMS: atom_id res chain seq x y z
N MET A 1 -20.20 6.41 -14.77
CA MET A 1 -20.69 7.77 -14.42
C MET A 1 -21.31 7.89 -13.03
N LYS A 2 -22.20 6.98 -12.56
CA LYS A 2 -22.77 7.04 -11.19
C LYS A 2 -21.73 6.90 -10.06
N ILE A 3 -20.73 6.03 -10.22
CA ILE A 3 -19.66 5.81 -9.23
C ILE A 3 -18.79 7.06 -9.06
N PHE A 4 -18.39 7.71 -10.17
CA PHE A 4 -17.62 8.95 -10.12
C PHE A 4 -18.37 10.07 -9.40
N LYS A 5 -19.70 10.14 -9.56
CA LYS A 5 -20.57 11.09 -8.85
C LYS A 5 -20.61 10.81 -7.34
N ASN A 6 -20.61 9.55 -6.91
CA ASN A 6 -20.59 9.17 -5.50
C ASN A 6 -19.24 9.42 -4.84
N ILE A 7 -18.12 9.20 -5.56
CA ILE A 7 -16.77 9.55 -5.11
C ILE A 7 -16.65 11.06 -4.96
N LEU A 8 -17.12 11.84 -5.95
CA LEU A 8 -17.14 13.30 -5.87
C LEU A 8 -18.03 13.80 -4.72
N LEU A 9 -19.13 13.11 -4.40
CA LEU A 9 -20.01 13.45 -3.29
C LEU A 9 -19.38 13.12 -1.93
N LEU A 10 -18.68 12.00 -1.78
CA LEU A 10 -17.90 11.69 -0.58
C LEU A 10 -16.77 12.71 -0.38
N PHE A 11 -16.09 13.09 -1.46
CA PHE A 11 -15.05 14.12 -1.45
C PHE A 11 -15.61 15.52 -1.17
N ALA A 12 -16.79 15.84 -1.72
CA ALA A 12 -17.49 17.09 -1.43
C ALA A 12 -18.03 17.11 0.00
N PHE A 13 -18.47 15.98 0.56
CA PHE A 13 -18.97 15.91 1.94
C PHE A 13 -17.82 16.03 2.95
N SER A 14 -16.64 15.46 2.67
CA SER A 14 -15.44 15.69 3.47
C SER A 14 -14.91 17.12 3.34
N LEU A 15 -15.08 17.77 2.18
CA LEU A 15 -14.82 19.20 2.00
C LEU A 15 -15.88 20.12 2.64
N ASN A 16 -17.11 19.67 2.86
CA ASN A 16 -18.17 20.46 3.51
C ASN A 16 -18.13 20.35 5.05
N LEU A 17 -17.54 19.27 5.59
CA LEU A 17 -17.13 19.19 6.99
C LEU A 17 -15.94 20.10 7.32
N TYR A 18 -15.32 20.69 6.30
CA TYR A 18 -14.32 21.75 6.37
C TYR A 18 -14.98 23.13 6.55
N ALA A 19 -16.01 23.22 7.40
CA ALA A 19 -16.36 24.51 8.00
C ALA A 19 -15.09 25.06 8.65
N GLU A 20 -14.70 26.30 8.32
CA GLU A 20 -13.47 26.92 8.84
C GLU A 20 -13.30 26.55 10.31
N PRO A 21 -12.28 25.76 10.69
CA PRO A 21 -12.14 25.33 12.06
C PRO A 21 -12.05 26.59 12.89
N LYS A 22 -13.05 26.82 13.76
CA LYS A 22 -13.03 27.91 14.73
C LYS A 22 -11.63 27.95 15.30
N LYS A 23 -10.92 29.06 15.06
CA LYS A 23 -9.51 29.29 15.37
C LYS A 23 -9.20 28.59 16.69
N LYS A 24 -8.63 27.38 16.63
CA LYS A 24 -8.37 26.58 17.84
C LYS A 24 -7.50 27.49 18.69
N GLU A 25 -8.03 27.93 19.83
CA GLU A 25 -7.22 28.59 20.83
C GLU A 25 -6.06 27.64 21.07
N SER A 26 -4.86 28.07 20.67
CA SER A 26 -3.68 27.23 20.79
C SER A 26 -3.60 26.89 22.26
N VAL A 27 -3.83 25.62 22.60
CA VAL A 27 -3.54 25.12 23.94
C VAL A 27 -2.13 25.60 24.21
N LYS A 28 -1.97 26.50 25.18
CA LYS A 28 -0.65 27.02 25.55
C LYS A 28 0.12 25.82 26.05
N ILE A 29 0.92 25.20 25.19
CA ILE A 29 1.88 24.18 25.58
C ILE A 29 2.91 24.94 26.43
N THR A 30 2.67 24.95 27.74
CA THR A 30 3.37 25.81 28.71
C THR A 30 4.83 25.39 28.90
N GLN A 31 5.23 24.21 28.43
CA GLN A 31 6.62 23.77 28.38
C GLN A 31 6.89 22.92 27.13
N ARG A 32 7.86 23.32 26.30
CA ARG A 32 8.34 22.50 25.19
C ARG A 32 9.03 21.26 25.76
N LYS A 33 8.45 20.08 25.51
CA LYS A 33 9.02 18.79 25.90
C LYS A 33 10.09 18.34 24.90
N ASN A 34 10.93 17.37 25.28
CA ASN A 34 11.98 16.85 24.38
C ASN A 34 11.37 16.14 23.15
N PRO A 35 11.62 16.61 21.91
CA PRO A 35 11.03 16.01 20.71
C PRO A 35 11.45 14.58 20.43
N LYS A 36 12.69 14.21 20.78
CA LYS A 36 13.21 12.85 20.53
C LYS A 36 12.53 11.83 21.44
N LEU A 37 12.26 12.21 22.70
CA LEU A 37 11.47 11.38 23.61
C LEU A 37 10.02 11.28 23.15
N ALA A 38 9.43 12.38 22.67
CA ALA A 38 8.08 12.36 22.11
C ALA A 38 7.99 11.41 20.90
N ALA A 39 8.95 11.46 19.98
CA ALA A 39 9.04 10.55 18.83
C ALA A 39 9.22 9.08 19.27
N PHE A 40 10.12 8.83 20.22
CA PHE A 40 10.36 7.48 20.75
C PHE A 40 9.08 6.88 21.35
N PHE A 41 8.36 7.64 22.18
CA PHE A 41 7.06 7.19 22.69
C PHE A 41 6.01 7.09 21.57
N GLY A 42 6.12 7.90 20.51
CA GLY A 42 5.27 7.82 19.33
C GLY A 42 5.34 6.50 18.56
N LEU A 43 6.34 5.64 18.81
CA LEU A 43 6.39 4.26 18.31
C LEU A 43 5.20 3.42 18.81
N ILE A 44 4.61 3.79 19.94
CA ILE A 44 3.32 3.28 20.41
C ILE A 44 2.26 4.34 20.07
N PRO A 45 1.32 4.09 19.14
CA PRO A 45 0.35 5.09 18.69
C PRO A 45 -0.38 5.77 19.85
N GLY A 46 -0.27 7.10 19.90
CA GLY A 46 -0.84 7.95 20.94
C GLY A 46 0.03 8.19 22.19
N ALA A 47 1.01 7.33 22.50
CA ALA A 47 1.82 7.50 23.72
C ALA A 47 2.74 8.73 23.66
N GLY A 48 3.23 9.11 22.48
CA GLY A 48 3.95 10.37 22.27
C GLY A 48 3.10 11.60 22.64
N HIS A 49 1.81 11.59 22.28
CA HIS A 49 0.87 12.66 22.61
C HIS A 49 0.43 12.66 24.08
N LEU A 50 0.31 11.48 24.70
CA LEU A 50 0.16 11.38 26.16
C LEU A 50 1.35 12.03 26.88
N TYR A 51 2.56 11.75 26.40
CA TYR A 51 3.76 12.39 26.92
C TYR A 51 3.70 13.91 26.75
N LEU A 52 3.09 14.46 25.69
CA LEU A 52 2.90 15.89 25.50
C LEU A 52 1.76 16.49 26.33
N GLY A 53 0.86 15.68 26.88
CA GLY A 53 -0.36 16.12 27.56
C GLY A 53 -1.54 16.37 26.59
N ASP A 54 -1.42 15.96 25.32
CA ASP A 54 -2.53 15.99 24.36
C ASP A 54 -3.30 14.66 24.41
N TYR A 55 -4.17 14.54 25.42
CA TYR A 55 -4.97 13.34 25.66
C TYR A 55 -5.98 13.06 24.54
N LEU A 56 -6.45 14.09 23.84
CA LEU A 56 -7.42 13.92 22.76
C LEU A 56 -6.76 13.27 21.54
N THR A 57 -5.63 13.82 21.08
CA THR A 57 -4.89 13.24 19.95
C THR A 57 -4.37 11.84 20.32
N ALA A 58 -3.91 11.65 21.54
CA ALA A 58 -3.52 10.33 22.05
C ALA A 58 -4.66 9.30 21.97
N GLY A 59 -5.84 9.64 22.50
CA GLY A 59 -6.99 8.75 22.50
C GLY A 59 -7.46 8.38 21.09
N ILE A 60 -7.45 9.35 20.16
CA ILE A 60 -7.80 9.12 18.75
C ILE A 60 -6.80 8.15 18.11
N GLN A 61 -5.50 8.40 18.23
CA GLN A 61 -4.47 7.54 17.62
C GLN A 61 -4.49 6.12 18.19
N PHE A 62 -4.61 5.99 19.51
CA PHE A 62 -4.73 4.69 20.17
C PHE A 62 -6.00 3.95 19.74
N GLY A 63 -7.13 4.65 19.63
CA GLY A 63 -8.40 4.10 19.16
C GLY A 63 -8.32 3.57 17.73
N PHE A 64 -7.75 4.33 16.78
CA PHE A 64 -7.55 3.87 15.41
C PHE A 64 -6.61 2.66 15.32
N PHE A 65 -5.54 2.66 16.11
CA PHE A 65 -4.62 1.52 16.19
C PHE A 65 -5.34 0.26 16.72
N GLY A 66 -6.09 0.38 17.82
CA GLY A 66 -6.86 -0.73 18.39
C GLY A 66 -7.92 -1.26 17.43
N ALA A 67 -8.67 -0.37 16.76
CA ALA A 67 -9.65 -0.76 15.75
C ALA A 67 -9.01 -1.51 14.57
N SER A 68 -7.83 -1.06 14.12
CA SER A 68 -7.08 -1.71 13.04
C SER A 68 -6.56 -3.10 13.46
N LEU A 69 -6.13 -3.28 14.72
CA LEU A 69 -5.73 -4.59 15.25
C LEU A 69 -6.90 -5.57 15.27
N VAL A 70 -8.07 -5.11 15.75
CA VAL A 70 -9.30 -5.91 15.76
C VAL A 70 -9.73 -6.26 14.34
N GLY A 71 -9.68 -5.30 13.41
CA GLY A 71 -9.97 -5.52 12.00
C GLY A 71 -9.03 -6.55 11.37
N TYR A 72 -7.72 -6.40 11.56
CA TYR A 72 -6.73 -7.37 11.08
C TYR A 72 -7.01 -8.78 11.64
N SER A 73 -7.18 -8.89 12.96
CA SER A 73 -7.50 -10.16 13.63
C SER A 73 -8.80 -10.78 13.09
N HIS A 74 -9.83 -9.97 12.84
CA HIS A 74 -11.07 -10.42 12.25
C HIS A 74 -10.84 -11.02 10.85
N PHE A 75 -10.09 -10.33 9.98
CA PHE A 75 -9.86 -10.79 8.61
C PHE A 75 -8.99 -12.04 8.56
N ILE A 76 -7.90 -12.14 9.33
CA ILE A 76 -7.02 -13.34 9.28
C ILE A 76 -7.69 -14.60 9.83
N ASN A 77 -8.73 -14.46 10.66
CA ASN A 77 -9.50 -15.58 11.20
C ASN A 77 -10.67 -16.00 10.31
N HIS A 78 -10.93 -15.27 9.22
CA HIS A 78 -11.99 -15.62 8.29
C HIS A 78 -11.59 -16.83 7.43
N LYS A 79 -12.54 -17.72 7.12
CA LYS A 79 -12.26 -19.03 6.50
C LYS A 79 -11.64 -18.95 5.10
N ASP A 80 -11.85 -17.84 4.41
CA ASP A 80 -11.31 -17.60 3.10
C ASP A 80 -9.93 -16.92 3.13
N TYR A 81 -9.44 -16.42 4.27
CA TYR A 81 -8.14 -15.73 4.34
C TYR A 81 -7.00 -16.57 3.73
N LEU A 82 -6.22 -15.94 2.83
CA LEU A 82 -5.04 -16.54 2.23
C LEU A 82 -3.79 -15.99 2.93
N PRO A 83 -3.00 -16.81 3.63
CA PRO A 83 -1.74 -16.37 4.21
C PRO A 83 -0.71 -16.11 3.10
N SER A 84 0.22 -15.16 3.33
CA SER A 84 1.13 -14.65 2.28
C SER A 84 1.95 -15.72 1.56
N ASN A 85 2.28 -16.83 2.23
CA ASN A 85 3.01 -17.97 1.65
C ASN A 85 2.15 -18.84 0.71
N GLU A 86 0.82 -18.77 0.78
CA GLU A 86 -0.11 -19.48 -0.11
C GLU A 86 -0.59 -18.62 -1.28
N ARG A 87 -0.33 -17.31 -1.21
CA ARG A 87 -0.67 -16.35 -2.26
C ARG A 87 0.18 -16.59 -3.51
N SER A 88 1.47 -16.88 -3.36
CA SER A 88 2.36 -17.06 -4.50
C SER A 88 2.31 -18.49 -5.07
N VAL A 89 2.04 -18.59 -6.37
CA VAL A 89 2.04 -19.86 -7.11
C VAL A 89 3.14 -19.84 -8.15
N ASN A 90 4.07 -20.77 -8.02
CA ASN A 90 5.21 -20.92 -8.93
C ASN A 90 5.05 -22.21 -9.75
N PHE A 91 4.95 -22.10 -11.08
CA PHE A 91 5.02 -23.26 -11.97
C PHE A 91 6.45 -23.44 -12.48
N ASP A 92 7.12 -24.50 -12.01
CA ASP A 92 8.35 -24.96 -12.66
C ASP A 92 8.04 -25.48 -14.08
N PHE A 93 8.99 -25.31 -14.98
CA PHE A 93 8.96 -25.85 -16.33
C PHE A 93 8.60 -27.34 -16.35
N ASN A 94 9.15 -28.11 -15.41
CA ASN A 94 8.86 -29.53 -15.27
C ASN A 94 7.37 -29.81 -15.01
N TYR A 95 6.72 -29.04 -14.13
CA TYR A 95 5.28 -29.18 -13.85
C TYR A 95 4.42 -28.78 -15.04
N ALA A 96 4.84 -27.76 -15.78
CA ALA A 96 4.10 -27.32 -16.96
C ALA A 96 4.26 -28.29 -18.15
N VAL A 97 5.44 -28.85 -18.37
CA VAL A 97 5.67 -29.94 -19.35
C VAL A 97 4.88 -31.18 -18.96
N LEU A 98 4.89 -31.55 -17.67
CA LEU A 98 4.13 -32.69 -17.16
C LEU A 98 2.61 -32.46 -17.29
N GLY A 99 2.12 -31.27 -16.95
CA GLY A 99 0.72 -30.88 -17.13
C GLY A 99 0.29 -30.90 -18.60
N TYR A 100 1.14 -30.38 -19.50
CA TYR A 100 0.91 -30.46 -20.95
C TYR A 100 0.88 -31.91 -21.44
N ALA A 101 1.80 -32.77 -20.98
CA ALA A 101 1.83 -34.19 -21.32
C ALA A 101 0.59 -34.93 -20.80
N PHE A 102 0.14 -34.64 -19.58
CA PHE A 102 -1.10 -35.19 -19.03
C PHE A 102 -2.35 -34.68 -19.76
N GLN A 103 -2.39 -33.41 -20.16
CA GLN A 103 -3.46 -32.86 -20.98
C GLN A 103 -3.51 -33.55 -22.34
N LYS A 104 -2.36 -33.66 -23.03
CA LYS A 104 -2.25 -34.25 -24.37
C LYS A 104 -2.55 -35.75 -24.38
N SER A 105 -2.20 -36.46 -23.32
CA SER A 105 -2.53 -37.88 -23.15
C SER A 105 -3.98 -38.12 -22.76
N GLY A 106 -4.78 -37.07 -22.54
CA GLY A 106 -6.14 -37.18 -22.03
C GLY A 106 -6.22 -37.60 -20.56
N ILE A 107 -5.08 -37.92 -19.92
CA ILE A 107 -4.99 -38.42 -18.55
C ILE A 107 -5.48 -37.39 -17.54
N LEU A 108 -5.21 -36.11 -17.78
CA LEU A 108 -5.70 -35.02 -16.93
C LEU A 108 -7.24 -34.95 -16.87
N TYR A 109 -7.92 -35.58 -17.83
CA TYR A 109 -9.38 -35.66 -17.95
C TYR A 109 -9.93 -37.10 -17.93
N SER A 110 -9.09 -38.12 -17.73
CA SER A 110 -9.47 -39.53 -17.93
C SER A 110 -9.99 -40.26 -16.70
N ASP A 111 -10.15 -39.59 -15.56
CA ASP A 111 -10.87 -40.21 -14.44
C ASP A 111 -12.34 -40.38 -14.86
N PHE A 112 -12.79 -41.64 -14.85
CA PHE A 112 -14.18 -42.00 -15.16
C PHE A 112 -15.14 -41.13 -14.34
N PRO A 113 -16.17 -40.53 -14.96
CA PRO A 113 -17.25 -39.90 -14.22
C PRO A 113 -17.75 -40.85 -13.14
N LEU A 114 -17.86 -40.39 -11.89
CA LEU A 114 -18.85 -41.00 -11.02
C LEU A 114 -20.22 -40.72 -11.63
N ALA A 115 -21.12 -41.70 -11.67
CA ALA A 115 -22.43 -41.52 -12.27
C ALA A 115 -23.15 -40.34 -11.60
N GLY A 116 -23.56 -39.33 -12.39
CA GLY A 116 -24.18 -38.10 -11.91
C GLY A 116 -23.21 -36.98 -11.54
N GLU A 117 -21.89 -37.21 -11.54
CA GLU A 117 -20.89 -36.17 -11.32
C GLU A 117 -20.77 -35.29 -12.56
N SER A 118 -21.12 -34.02 -12.41
CA SER A 118 -20.91 -33.00 -13.43
C SER A 118 -19.41 -32.81 -13.71
N SER A 119 -19.07 -32.35 -14.93
CA SER A 119 -17.68 -31.96 -15.30
C SER A 119 -17.04 -31.02 -14.25
N TRP A 120 -17.92 -30.24 -13.65
CA TRP A 120 -17.68 -29.33 -12.57
C TRP A 120 -17.20 -30.00 -11.26
N GLU A 121 -18.03 -30.88 -10.70
CA GLU A 121 -17.73 -31.61 -9.46
C GLU A 121 -16.47 -32.46 -9.58
N ARG A 122 -16.22 -33.01 -10.78
CA ARG A 122 -14.99 -33.77 -11.05
C ARG A 122 -13.73 -32.91 -10.93
N THR A 123 -13.74 -31.74 -11.56
CA THR A 123 -12.60 -30.81 -11.50
C THR A 123 -12.34 -30.38 -10.05
N TYR A 124 -13.40 -30.07 -9.31
CA TYR A 124 -13.31 -29.73 -7.89
C TYR A 124 -12.72 -30.86 -7.04
N ARG A 125 -13.19 -32.09 -7.23
CA ARG A 125 -12.65 -33.29 -6.55
C ARG A 125 -11.18 -33.52 -6.87
N LEU A 126 -10.77 -33.33 -8.12
CA LEU A 126 -9.38 -33.50 -8.54
C LEU A 126 -8.47 -32.40 -7.94
N ILE A 127 -8.94 -31.16 -7.83
CA ILE A 127 -8.23 -30.07 -7.15
C ILE A 127 -8.13 -30.35 -5.63
N GLN A 128 -9.25 -30.72 -4.97
CA GLN A 128 -9.25 -31.04 -3.54
C GLN A 128 -8.30 -32.19 -3.18
N ASN A 129 -8.21 -33.19 -4.06
CA ASN A 129 -7.32 -34.32 -3.87
C ASN A 129 -5.89 -34.06 -4.35
N ARG A 130 -5.54 -32.81 -4.73
CA ARG A 130 -4.24 -32.41 -5.29
C ARG A 130 -3.82 -33.21 -6.53
N LYS A 131 -4.81 -33.77 -7.26
CA LYS A 131 -4.61 -34.55 -8.49
C LYS A 131 -4.67 -33.68 -9.74
N LEU A 132 -5.31 -32.51 -9.67
CA LEU A 132 -5.16 -31.44 -10.65
C LEU A 132 -4.37 -30.31 -10.00
N TYR A 133 -3.23 -29.96 -10.60
CA TYR A 133 -2.66 -28.62 -10.42
C TYR A 133 -3.63 -27.62 -11.06
N GLU A 134 -3.81 -26.42 -10.48
CA GLU A 134 -4.55 -25.32 -11.10
C GLU A 134 -3.86 -24.94 -12.43
N PHE A 135 -4.13 -25.67 -13.50
CA PHE A 135 -3.54 -25.38 -14.79
C PHE A 135 -4.31 -24.18 -15.34
N ASN A 136 -3.76 -22.97 -15.19
CA ASN A 136 -4.27 -21.82 -15.90
C ASN A 136 -3.58 -21.75 -17.27
N PRO A 137 -4.21 -22.20 -18.37
CA PRO A 137 -3.60 -22.20 -19.70
C PRO A 137 -3.30 -20.78 -20.23
N LEU A 138 -3.77 -19.72 -19.55
CA LEU A 138 -3.46 -18.32 -19.88
C LEU A 138 -2.12 -17.85 -19.31
N VAL A 139 -1.53 -18.61 -18.36
CA VAL A 139 -0.23 -18.29 -17.77
C VAL A 139 0.81 -19.21 -18.41
N LYS A 140 1.44 -18.70 -19.48
CA LYS A 140 2.73 -19.19 -19.98
C LYS A 140 3.67 -19.37 -18.77
N TYR A 141 4.48 -20.44 -18.73
CA TYR A 141 5.46 -20.75 -17.68
C TYR A 141 5.86 -19.54 -16.81
N GLY A 142 5.62 -19.58 -15.49
CA GLY A 142 5.87 -18.41 -14.65
C GLY A 142 5.32 -18.51 -13.23
N SER A 143 5.41 -17.38 -12.53
CA SER A 143 4.88 -17.16 -11.19
C SER A 143 3.73 -16.17 -11.24
N TYR A 144 2.68 -16.42 -10.47
CA TYR A 144 1.57 -15.49 -10.27
C TYR A 144 1.13 -15.53 -8.81
N ASP A 145 0.59 -14.42 -8.31
CA ASP A 145 0.01 -14.36 -6.98
C ASP A 145 -1.52 -14.39 -7.03
N ARG A 146 -2.11 -14.93 -5.96
CA ARG A 146 -3.55 -15.04 -5.71
C ARG A 146 -3.88 -14.24 -4.46
N TYR A 147 -5.02 -13.57 -4.49
CA TYR A 147 -5.40 -12.64 -3.43
C TYR A 147 -6.91 -12.52 -3.31
N ASN A 148 -7.42 -12.38 -2.09
CA ASN A 148 -8.86 -12.34 -1.83
C ASN A 148 -9.38 -11.12 -1.03
N ILE A 149 -10.70 -10.91 -0.92
CA ILE A 149 -11.28 -9.68 -0.30
C ILE A 149 -10.76 -9.54 1.12
N THR A 150 -10.90 -10.64 1.83
CA THR A 150 -10.44 -10.81 3.20
C THR A 150 -8.95 -10.54 3.35
N SER A 151 -8.12 -11.08 2.46
CA SER A 151 -6.66 -10.89 2.48
C SER A 151 -6.29 -9.44 2.18
N ALA A 152 -6.96 -8.79 1.21
CA ALA A 152 -6.75 -7.39 0.89
C ALA A 152 -7.13 -6.48 2.07
N ASN A 153 -8.26 -6.77 2.72
CA ASN A 153 -8.70 -6.06 3.92
C ASN A 153 -7.76 -6.31 5.12
N ALA A 154 -7.26 -7.53 5.28
CA ALA A 154 -6.24 -7.84 6.29
C ALA A 154 -4.96 -7.03 6.05
N ASP A 155 -4.53 -6.92 4.79
CA ASP A 155 -3.36 -6.12 4.41
C ASP A 155 -3.61 -4.62 4.62
N MET A 156 -4.80 -4.09 4.31
CA MET A 156 -5.17 -2.70 4.63
C MET A 156 -5.10 -2.44 6.13
N ALA A 157 -5.67 -3.34 6.94
CA ALA A 157 -5.65 -3.22 8.39
C ALA A 157 -4.20 -3.26 8.91
N THR A 158 -3.37 -4.15 8.38
CA THR A 158 -1.94 -4.26 8.74
C THR A 158 -1.17 -3.00 8.36
N LYS A 159 -1.38 -2.48 7.15
CA LYS A 159 -0.76 -1.23 6.69
C LYS A 159 -1.22 -0.04 7.53
N MET A 160 -2.50 0.02 7.90
CA MET A 160 -3.01 1.06 8.80
C MET A 160 -2.28 1.03 10.15
N LEU A 161 -1.97 -0.15 10.70
CA LEU A 161 -1.19 -0.25 11.94
C LEU A 161 0.19 0.40 11.81
N LEU A 162 0.92 0.06 10.74
CA LEU A 162 2.24 0.63 10.47
C LEU A 162 2.16 2.14 10.23
N ASN A 163 1.19 2.56 9.42
CA ASN A 163 0.95 3.96 9.08
C ASN A 163 0.62 4.80 10.33
N MET A 164 -0.14 4.23 11.28
CA MET A 164 -0.41 4.86 12.57
C MET A 164 0.85 5.01 13.42
N VAL A 165 1.76 4.03 13.44
CA VAL A 165 3.05 4.13 14.14
C VAL A 165 3.91 5.24 13.53
N PHE A 166 4.01 5.27 12.20
CA PHE A 166 4.77 6.27 11.47
C PHE A 166 4.24 7.69 11.71
N TYR A 167 2.93 7.90 11.54
CA TYR A 167 2.31 9.20 11.77
C TYR A 167 2.33 9.62 13.25
N SER A 168 2.11 8.70 14.19
CA SER A 168 2.21 8.97 15.63
C SER A 168 3.60 9.45 16.01
N THR A 169 4.64 8.78 15.50
CA THR A 169 6.05 9.17 15.71
C THR A 169 6.32 10.58 15.19
N TYR A 170 5.90 10.87 13.95
CA TYR A 170 6.06 12.18 13.34
C TYR A 170 5.30 13.29 14.07
N SER A 171 4.00 13.09 14.29
CA SER A 171 3.14 14.11 14.91
C SER A 171 3.60 14.46 16.32
N ALA A 172 4.02 13.47 17.12
CA ALA A 172 4.59 13.72 18.43
C ALA A 172 5.93 14.47 18.36
N TYR A 173 6.82 14.12 17.41
CA TYR A 173 8.06 14.86 17.18
C TYR A 173 7.81 16.32 16.80
N ARG A 174 6.90 16.55 15.84
CA ARG A 174 6.52 17.87 15.33
C ARG A 174 5.90 18.73 16.42
N ASP A 175 4.93 18.20 17.16
CA ASP A 175 4.16 18.96 18.17
C ASP A 175 4.99 19.26 19.42
N ALA A 176 6.05 18.49 19.68
CA ALA A 176 7.08 18.83 20.65
C ALA A 176 8.01 19.99 20.21
N GLY A 177 7.84 20.51 18.99
CA GLY A 177 8.72 21.53 18.40
C GLY A 177 9.97 20.95 17.73
N GLY A 178 9.92 19.69 17.31
CA GLY A 178 11.02 19.02 16.59
C GLY A 178 11.41 19.78 15.32
N ILE A 179 10.43 20.33 14.60
CA ILE A 179 10.60 21.06 13.35
C ILE A 179 10.06 22.50 13.53
N PRO A 180 10.93 23.53 13.61
CA PRO A 180 10.51 24.90 13.83
C PRO A 180 9.56 25.40 12.73
N GLY A 181 8.45 26.02 13.12
CA GLY A 181 7.48 26.62 12.20
C GLY A 181 6.48 25.64 11.58
N ARG A 182 6.55 24.35 11.94
CA ARG A 182 5.64 23.30 11.44
C ARG A 182 4.65 22.80 12.49
N GLU A 183 4.63 23.40 13.68
CA GLU A 183 3.77 22.99 14.80
C GLU A 183 2.27 23.12 14.50
N LYS A 184 1.90 23.83 13.42
CA LYS A 184 0.51 24.04 12.99
C LYS A 184 0.07 23.13 11.85
N GLU A 185 0.98 22.37 11.26
CA GLU A 185 0.63 21.46 10.18
C GLU A 185 -0.32 20.38 10.71
N THR A 186 -1.43 20.15 10.04
CA THR A 186 -2.43 19.16 10.46
C THR A 186 -2.37 17.92 9.58
N ILE A 187 -2.91 16.79 10.05
CA ILE A 187 -3.06 15.60 9.19
C ILE A 187 -3.86 15.93 7.92
N SER A 188 -4.87 16.80 8.04
CA SER A 188 -5.71 17.17 6.90
C SER A 188 -4.93 17.94 5.85
N ASP A 189 -4.02 18.83 6.25
CA ASP A 189 -3.12 19.54 5.33
C ASP A 189 -2.24 18.56 4.54
N LEU A 190 -1.77 17.50 5.20
CA LEU A 190 -0.99 16.43 4.57
C LEU A 190 -1.84 15.58 3.60
N MET A 191 -3.06 15.23 4.01
CA MET A 191 -3.98 14.42 3.22
C MET A 191 -4.43 15.12 1.94
N ILE A 192 -4.61 16.45 1.97
CA ILE A 192 -5.01 17.21 0.77
C ILE A 192 -3.83 17.59 -0.12
N ALA A 193 -2.58 17.49 0.37
CA ALA A 193 -1.39 17.93 -0.35
C ALA A 193 -1.29 17.36 -1.78
N PRO A 194 -1.58 16.07 -2.06
CA PRO A 194 -1.53 15.56 -3.42
C PRO A 194 -2.46 16.25 -4.41
N PHE A 195 -3.52 16.90 -3.94
CA PHE A 195 -4.53 17.56 -4.77
C PHE A 195 -4.33 19.07 -4.85
N GLN A 196 -3.34 19.62 -4.14
CA GLN A 196 -3.04 21.03 -4.18
C GLN A 196 -2.22 21.36 -5.42
N PHE A 197 -2.82 22.13 -6.33
CA PHE A 197 -2.21 22.52 -7.60
C PHE A 197 -0.84 23.20 -7.43
N GLU A 198 -0.63 23.90 -6.31
CA GLU A 198 0.67 24.52 -6.00
C GLU A 198 1.82 23.52 -5.87
N TYR A 199 1.56 22.30 -5.41
CA TYR A 199 2.57 21.25 -5.30
C TYR A 199 2.70 20.46 -6.60
N ILE A 200 1.58 20.14 -7.25
CA ILE A 200 1.59 19.39 -8.51
C ILE A 200 2.36 20.14 -9.61
N LYS A 201 2.19 21.46 -9.71
CA LYS A 201 2.86 22.28 -10.75
C LYS A 201 4.36 22.50 -10.49
N ASP A 202 4.89 22.08 -9.35
CA ASP A 202 6.30 22.22 -9.05
C ASP A 202 7.13 21.28 -9.95
N PRO A 203 8.18 21.75 -10.65
CA PRO A 203 9.03 20.90 -11.47
C PRO A 203 9.66 19.72 -10.74
N MET A 204 9.90 19.83 -9.43
CA MET A 204 10.39 18.72 -8.62
C MET A 204 9.34 17.63 -8.37
N VAL A 205 8.06 17.91 -8.64
CA VAL A 205 6.95 16.96 -8.52
C VAL A 205 6.56 16.43 -9.89
N TYR A 206 6.19 17.28 -10.86
CA TYR A 206 5.65 16.75 -12.12
C TYR A 206 6.71 16.10 -13.02
N ALA A 207 7.98 16.54 -13.01
CA ALA A 207 8.97 16.00 -13.94
C ALA A 207 9.28 14.51 -13.68
N PRO A 208 9.49 14.04 -12.43
CA PRO A 208 9.57 12.62 -12.13
C PRO A 208 8.32 11.83 -12.53
N LEU A 209 7.12 12.38 -12.31
CA LEU A 209 5.85 11.73 -12.68
C LEU A 209 5.73 11.54 -14.20
N VAL A 210 6.10 12.55 -14.99
CA VAL A 210 6.15 12.44 -16.46
C VAL A 210 7.18 11.40 -16.88
N GLY A 211 8.35 11.37 -16.24
CA GLY A 211 9.36 10.33 -16.48
C GLY A 211 8.82 8.93 -16.22
N LEU A 212 8.13 8.73 -15.09
CA LEU A 212 7.50 7.45 -14.75
C LEU A 212 6.43 7.05 -15.77
N LEU A 213 5.59 7.98 -16.23
CA LEU A 213 4.59 7.71 -17.27
C LEU A 213 5.23 7.25 -18.57
N ILE A 214 6.31 7.89 -19.00
CA ILE A 214 7.07 7.52 -20.20
C ILE A 214 7.64 6.11 -20.04
N VAL A 215 8.37 5.86 -18.95
CA VAL A 215 8.98 4.54 -18.68
C VAL A 215 7.92 3.45 -18.61
N GLY A 216 6.84 3.68 -17.87
CA GLY A 216 5.75 2.71 -17.70
C GLY A 216 5.02 2.40 -19.01
N TYR A 217 4.84 3.38 -19.90
CA TYR A 217 4.26 3.18 -21.23
C TYR A 217 5.14 2.28 -22.10
N PHE A 218 6.47 2.51 -22.11
CA PHE A 218 7.39 1.70 -22.92
C PHE A 218 7.72 0.33 -22.31
N SER A 219 7.45 0.11 -21.02
CA SER A 219 7.77 -1.14 -20.30
C SER A 219 6.63 -2.17 -20.27
N GLN A 220 5.49 -1.89 -20.92
CA GLN A 220 4.30 -2.75 -20.93
C GLN A 220 4.48 -4.21 -21.41
N PRO A 221 5.33 -4.57 -22.40
CA PRO A 221 5.33 -5.93 -22.97
C PRO A 221 5.93 -7.03 -22.08
N TYR A 222 6.41 -6.75 -20.86
CA TYR A 222 7.14 -7.71 -20.01
C TYR A 222 6.47 -8.05 -18.67
N GLN A 223 5.28 -7.57 -18.38
CA GLN A 223 4.72 -7.73 -17.03
C GLN A 223 4.09 -9.11 -16.78
N LYS A 224 4.38 -9.68 -15.61
CA LYS A 224 3.70 -10.88 -15.09
C LYS A 224 2.21 -10.59 -14.97
N THR A 225 1.37 -11.47 -15.52
CA THR A 225 -0.09 -11.33 -15.40
C THR A 225 -0.50 -11.63 -13.96
N THR A 226 -1.28 -10.72 -13.36
CA THR A 226 -1.95 -10.97 -12.07
C THR A 226 -3.38 -11.41 -12.33
N LEU A 227 -3.80 -12.49 -11.68
CA LEU A 227 -5.13 -13.04 -11.79
C LEU A 227 -6.01 -12.56 -10.64
N VAL A 228 -7.20 -12.07 -10.97
CA VAL A 228 -8.14 -11.49 -9.99
C VAL A 228 -9.47 -12.23 -10.06
N SER A 229 -10.24 -12.31 -8.95
CA SER A 229 -11.62 -12.84 -9.02
C SER A 229 -12.42 -12.07 -10.05
N ARG A 230 -13.49 -12.69 -10.53
CA ARG A 230 -14.47 -11.95 -11.29
C ARG A 230 -15.21 -10.94 -10.42
N THR A 231 -15.52 -11.20 -9.15
CA THR A 231 -16.16 -10.18 -8.28
C THR A 231 -15.33 -8.89 -8.19
N MET A 232 -14.02 -8.98 -8.00
CA MET A 232 -13.19 -7.77 -7.94
C MET A 232 -12.84 -7.21 -9.32
N GLY A 233 -12.65 -8.06 -10.33
CA GLY A 233 -12.52 -7.58 -11.70
C GLY A 233 -13.76 -6.83 -12.20
N GLN A 234 -14.94 -7.20 -11.69
CA GLN A 234 -16.20 -6.49 -11.92
C GLN A 234 -16.34 -5.26 -11.02
N ASP A 235 -15.69 -5.24 -9.86
CA ASP A 235 -15.63 -4.10 -8.94
C ASP A 235 -14.34 -3.29 -9.08
N LEU A 236 -14.13 -2.76 -10.29
CA LEU A 236 -13.08 -1.78 -10.56
C LEU A 236 -13.15 -0.58 -9.60
N GLY A 237 -14.34 -0.25 -9.10
CA GLY A 237 -14.54 0.81 -8.12
C GLY A 237 -13.85 0.51 -6.79
N TYR A 238 -14.00 -0.72 -6.28
CA TYR A 238 -13.28 -1.17 -5.09
C TYR A 238 -11.77 -1.12 -5.30
N LEU A 239 -11.25 -1.66 -6.42
CA LEU A 239 -9.83 -1.64 -6.75
C LEU A 239 -9.24 -0.22 -6.71
N MET A 240 -9.86 0.69 -7.45
CA MET A 240 -9.42 2.08 -7.47
C MET A 240 -9.51 2.75 -6.11
N SER A 241 -10.53 2.41 -5.29
CA SER A 241 -10.69 2.97 -3.94
C SER A 241 -9.64 2.42 -2.97
N TYR A 242 -9.36 1.12 -3.06
CA TYR A 242 -8.31 0.44 -2.33
C TYR A 242 -6.95 1.08 -2.65
N ASP A 243 -6.66 1.22 -3.94
CA ASP A 243 -5.39 1.78 -4.44
C ASP A 243 -5.21 3.24 -4.07
N PHE A 244 -6.29 4.02 -4.16
CA PHE A 244 -6.28 5.38 -3.66
C PHE A 244 -5.97 5.43 -2.16
N TYR A 245 -6.62 4.60 -1.37
CA TYR A 245 -6.45 4.57 0.09
C TYR A 245 -5.02 4.20 0.49
N ILE A 246 -4.48 3.11 -0.06
CA ILE A 246 -3.12 2.67 0.27
C ILE A 246 -2.09 3.73 -0.13
N SER A 247 -2.21 4.36 -1.30
CA SER A 247 -1.23 5.32 -1.81
C SER A 247 -1.29 6.61 -1.01
N GLN A 248 -2.50 7.06 -0.68
CA GLN A 248 -2.69 8.23 0.17
C GLN A 248 -2.14 7.99 1.58
N SER A 249 -2.43 6.82 2.15
CA SER A 249 -1.99 6.48 3.49
C SER A 249 -0.48 6.31 3.56
N ALA A 250 0.12 5.52 2.64
CA ALA A 250 1.56 5.32 2.53
C ALA A 250 2.29 6.65 2.32
N ALA A 251 1.90 7.44 1.30
CA ALA A 251 2.53 8.72 1.03
C ALA A 251 2.51 9.65 2.25
N VAL A 252 1.38 9.79 2.93
CA VAL A 252 1.30 10.67 4.11
C VAL A 252 2.15 10.14 5.26
N THR A 253 2.01 8.87 5.62
CA THR A 253 2.63 8.38 6.86
C THR A 253 4.10 8.04 6.69
N GLU A 254 4.50 7.51 5.54
CA GLU A 254 5.91 7.25 5.25
C GLU A 254 6.69 8.55 5.10
N GLU A 255 6.17 9.56 4.39
CA GLU A 255 6.86 10.86 4.31
C GLU A 255 6.89 11.58 5.65
N ALA A 256 5.82 11.49 6.45
CA ALA A 256 5.82 11.96 7.83
C ALA A 256 6.96 11.34 8.65
N PHE A 257 7.13 10.01 8.60
CA PHE A 257 8.16 9.32 9.36
C PHE A 257 9.57 9.53 8.80
N PHE A 258 9.79 9.20 7.52
CA PHE A 258 11.11 9.24 6.91
C PHE A 258 11.58 10.67 6.69
N ARG A 259 10.73 11.59 6.21
CA ARG A 259 11.16 12.95 5.86
C ARG A 259 10.94 13.87 7.04
N GLY A 260 9.73 13.88 7.57
CA GLY A 260 9.35 14.73 8.70
C GLY A 260 10.14 14.45 9.98
N TYR A 261 10.36 13.18 10.32
CA TYR A 261 11.13 12.82 11.52
C TYR A 261 12.59 12.44 11.23
N LEU A 262 12.85 11.31 10.57
CA LEU A 262 14.20 10.74 10.47
C LEU A 262 15.19 11.64 9.73
N ASN A 263 14.87 12.03 8.49
CA ASN A 263 15.74 12.86 7.67
C ASN A 263 16.00 14.21 8.34
N TYR A 264 14.96 14.84 8.89
CA TYR A 264 15.10 16.12 9.59
C TYR A 264 15.98 16.02 10.85
N ASP A 265 15.73 15.03 11.72
CA ASP A 265 16.51 14.87 12.96
C ASP A 265 17.97 14.53 12.67
N TYR A 266 18.23 13.70 11.66
CA TYR A 266 19.59 13.42 11.22
C TYR A 266 20.25 14.64 10.58
N ALA A 267 19.54 15.42 9.77
CA ALA A 267 20.11 16.60 9.12
C ALA A 267 20.64 17.62 10.14
N LYS A 268 19.98 17.76 11.29
CA LYS A 268 20.46 18.58 12.42
C LYS A 268 21.83 18.16 12.95
N ARG A 269 22.20 16.87 12.83
CA ARG A 269 23.44 16.30 13.41
C ARG A 269 24.54 16.13 12.38
N MET A 270 24.20 15.68 11.18
CA MET A 270 25.16 15.27 10.15
C MET A 270 25.07 16.06 8.83
N GLY A 271 24.16 17.03 8.76
CA GLY A 271 23.89 17.80 7.54
C GLY A 271 22.93 17.11 6.58
N PRO A 272 22.33 17.87 5.66
CA PRO A 272 21.22 17.41 4.82
C PRO A 272 21.60 16.29 3.86
N LEU A 273 22.82 16.30 3.30
CA LEU A 273 23.25 15.28 2.33
C LEU A 273 23.42 13.91 2.99
N LYS A 274 24.12 13.85 4.13
CA LYS A 274 24.34 12.58 4.85
C LYS A 274 23.02 12.05 5.44
N ALA A 275 22.17 12.94 5.95
CA ALA A 275 20.85 12.58 6.44
C ALA A 275 19.95 12.04 5.33
N GLY A 276 19.97 12.66 4.15
CA GLY A 276 19.19 12.21 3.00
C GLY A 276 19.67 10.88 2.45
N PHE A 277 20.99 10.65 2.44
CA PHE A 277 21.55 9.33 2.14
C PHE A 277 21.07 8.28 3.15
N LEU A 278 21.27 8.50 4.45
CA LEU A 278 20.85 7.53 5.47
C LEU A 278 19.34 7.27 5.43
N SER A 279 18.53 8.32 5.37
CA SER A 279 17.07 8.19 5.32
C SER A 279 16.58 7.50 4.06
N GLY A 280 17.17 7.79 2.90
CA GLY A 280 16.78 7.15 1.64
C GLY A 280 17.21 5.69 1.57
N THR A 281 18.37 5.33 2.15
CA THR A 281 18.79 3.93 2.27
C THR A 281 17.83 3.16 3.16
N LEU A 282 17.48 3.71 4.34
CA LEU A 282 16.50 3.10 5.24
C LEU A 282 15.12 2.96 4.58
N PHE A 283 14.70 3.95 3.79
CA PHE A 283 13.46 3.90 3.03
C PHE A 283 13.46 2.76 2.00
N GLY A 284 14.52 2.63 1.18
CA GLY A 284 14.64 1.52 0.23
C GLY A 284 14.70 0.16 0.92
N LEU A 285 15.48 0.03 2.00
CA LEU A 285 15.58 -1.22 2.76
C LEU A 285 14.26 -1.61 3.45
N ALA A 286 13.41 -0.65 3.82
CA ALA A 286 12.10 -0.93 4.37
C ALA A 286 11.15 -1.62 3.37
N HIS A 287 11.47 -1.57 2.07
CA HIS A 287 10.75 -2.27 1.01
C HIS A 287 11.34 -3.65 0.67
N LEU A 288 12.37 -4.09 1.38
CA LEU A 288 12.99 -5.40 1.17
C LEU A 288 12.19 -6.48 1.90
N ASP A 289 11.39 -7.25 1.17
CA ASP A 289 10.69 -8.40 1.73
C ASP A 289 11.53 -9.69 1.71
N LYS A 290 11.11 -10.66 2.53
CA LYS A 290 11.79 -11.95 2.64
C LYS A 290 11.83 -12.66 1.28
N GLY A 291 13.05 -12.92 0.80
CA GLY A 291 13.29 -13.62 -0.46
C GLY A 291 13.38 -12.71 -1.68
N MET A 292 13.22 -11.40 -1.52
CA MET A 292 13.52 -10.43 -2.58
C MET A 292 15.03 -10.24 -2.74
N ASP A 293 15.47 -10.08 -3.99
CA ASP A 293 16.84 -9.69 -4.29
C ASP A 293 17.07 -8.22 -3.88
N VAL A 294 18.22 -7.90 -3.29
CA VAL A 294 18.52 -6.53 -2.84
C VAL A 294 18.50 -5.50 -3.98
N THR A 295 18.76 -5.92 -5.22
CA THR A 295 18.68 -5.04 -6.39
C THR A 295 17.25 -4.58 -6.68
N SER A 296 16.24 -5.36 -6.27
CA SER A 296 14.83 -5.01 -6.49
C SER A 296 14.36 -3.79 -5.71
N VAL A 297 15.12 -3.33 -4.70
CA VAL A 297 14.81 -2.12 -3.93
C VAL A 297 15.60 -0.88 -4.38
N ILE A 298 16.44 -0.99 -5.42
CA ILE A 298 17.17 0.14 -6.01
C ILE A 298 16.24 1.31 -6.39
N PRO A 299 15.09 1.10 -7.05
CA PRO A 299 14.17 2.18 -7.39
C PRO A 299 13.66 2.93 -6.16
N GLN A 300 13.28 2.21 -5.11
CA GLN A 300 12.78 2.76 -3.85
C GLN A 300 13.90 3.50 -3.13
N LEU A 301 15.13 3.01 -3.19
CA LEU A 301 16.31 3.69 -2.65
C LEU A 301 16.59 5.02 -3.39
N LEU A 302 16.50 5.03 -4.72
CA LEU A 302 16.68 6.25 -5.53
C LEU A 302 15.56 7.26 -5.30
N ALA A 303 14.29 6.82 -5.25
CA ALA A 303 13.17 7.64 -4.83
C ALA A 303 13.37 8.17 -3.40
N GLY A 304 13.90 7.31 -2.53
CA GLY A 304 14.38 7.59 -1.19
C GLY A 304 15.23 8.85 -1.10
N TYR A 305 16.34 8.85 -1.85
CA TYR A 305 17.28 9.96 -1.95
C TYR A 305 16.65 11.20 -2.57
N TYR A 306 15.85 11.03 -3.63
CA TYR A 306 15.19 12.14 -4.30
C TYR A 306 14.22 12.88 -3.37
N PHE A 307 13.36 12.15 -2.65
CA PHE A 307 12.43 12.73 -1.69
C PHE A 307 13.17 13.44 -0.55
N ALA A 308 14.29 12.87 -0.07
CA ALA A 308 15.09 13.52 0.96
C ALA A 308 15.74 14.83 0.47
N TYR A 309 16.24 14.86 -0.77
CA TYR A 309 16.75 16.08 -1.40
C TYR A 309 15.65 17.13 -1.58
N MET A 310 14.48 16.72 -2.07
CA MET A 310 13.33 17.61 -2.23
C MET A 310 12.85 18.19 -0.90
N HIS A 311 12.78 17.36 0.14
CA HIS A 311 12.42 17.78 1.49
C HIS A 311 13.35 18.89 2.00
N TYR A 312 14.67 18.71 1.85
CA TYR A 312 15.65 19.74 2.20
C TYR A 312 15.47 21.03 1.38
N LYS A 313 15.36 20.89 0.04
CA LYS A 313 15.21 22.04 -0.86
C LYS A 313 13.94 22.84 -0.61
N ASN A 314 12.88 22.18 -0.15
CA ASN A 314 11.58 22.80 0.10
C ASN A 314 11.42 23.32 1.53
N GLY A 315 12.52 23.61 2.23
CA GLY A 315 12.47 24.17 3.59
C GLY A 315 11.81 23.22 4.59
N TRP A 316 12.09 21.93 4.46
CA TRP A 316 11.59 20.87 5.35
C TRP A 316 10.05 20.74 5.36
N ASP A 317 9.41 21.07 4.24
CA ASP A 317 7.99 20.82 4.01
C ASP A 317 7.79 19.45 3.36
N ILE A 318 7.05 18.56 4.01
CA ILE A 318 6.78 17.22 3.49
C ILE A 318 5.62 17.19 2.49
N ARG A 319 4.82 18.26 2.35
CA ARG A 319 3.62 18.21 1.50
C ARG A 319 3.91 18.01 0.02
N LYS A 320 5.02 18.56 -0.49
CA LYS A 320 5.47 18.28 -1.86
C LYS A 320 5.97 16.84 -2.03
N THR A 321 6.63 16.26 -1.02
CA THR A 321 7.07 14.86 -1.10
C THR A 321 5.88 13.92 -1.03
N ILE A 322 4.89 14.22 -0.20
CA ILE A 322 3.61 13.50 -0.15
C ILE A 322 2.90 13.56 -1.50
N ALA A 323 2.81 14.74 -2.11
CA ALA A 323 2.17 14.88 -3.42
C ALA A 323 2.85 14.03 -4.50
N LEU A 324 4.18 14.08 -4.57
CA LEU A 324 4.95 13.26 -5.50
C LEU A 324 4.79 11.76 -5.21
N HIS A 325 4.94 11.33 -3.95
CA HIS A 325 4.85 9.94 -3.54
C HIS A 325 3.45 9.37 -3.86
N PHE A 326 2.38 10.09 -3.50
CA PHE A 326 1.02 9.66 -3.82
C PHE A 326 0.80 9.46 -5.31
N TRP A 327 1.15 10.44 -6.15
CA TRP A 327 0.93 10.33 -7.58
C TRP A 327 1.86 9.31 -8.24
N TRP A 328 3.06 9.12 -7.70
CA TRP A 328 3.97 8.07 -8.12
C TRP A 328 3.32 6.70 -7.94
N ASP A 329 2.77 6.43 -6.75
CA ASP A 329 2.09 5.17 -6.46
C ASP A 329 0.86 4.99 -7.34
N ILE A 330 0.01 6.01 -7.48
CA ILE A 330 -1.18 5.94 -8.35
C ILE A 330 -0.81 5.59 -9.79
N ILE A 331 0.27 6.17 -10.34
CA ILE A 331 0.72 5.90 -11.71
C ILE A 331 1.29 4.48 -11.80
N ALA A 332 2.18 4.11 -10.88
CA ALA A 332 2.80 2.79 -10.86
C ALA A 332 1.75 1.68 -10.73
N ILE A 333 0.80 1.85 -9.81
CA ILE A 333 -0.32 0.94 -9.61
C ILE A 333 -1.26 0.96 -10.80
N GLY A 334 -1.53 2.13 -11.40
CA GLY A 334 -2.35 2.22 -12.62
C GLY A 334 -1.77 1.39 -13.77
N PHE A 335 -0.45 1.39 -13.96
CA PHE A 335 0.22 0.49 -14.89
C PHE A 335 0.09 -0.97 -14.47
N GLN A 336 0.18 -1.28 -13.18
CA GLN A 336 -0.02 -2.64 -12.68
C GLN A 336 -1.44 -3.14 -12.93
N LEU A 337 -2.47 -2.33 -12.64
CA LEU A 337 -3.88 -2.66 -12.88
C LEU A 337 -4.15 -2.94 -14.35
N ALA A 338 -3.46 -2.26 -15.27
CA ALA A 338 -3.57 -2.52 -16.71
C ALA A 338 -3.15 -3.94 -17.09
N THR A 339 -2.41 -4.64 -16.23
CA THR A 339 -1.99 -6.04 -16.44
C THR A 339 -2.92 -7.06 -15.81
N TYR A 340 -3.90 -6.61 -15.02
CA TYR A 340 -4.82 -7.52 -14.33
C TYR A 340 -5.73 -8.20 -15.34
N LYS A 341 -5.87 -9.51 -15.19
CA LYS A 341 -6.80 -10.32 -15.97
C LYS A 341 -7.74 -11.04 -15.04
N VAL A 342 -9.03 -10.97 -15.35
CA VAL A 342 -10.04 -11.75 -14.64
C VAL A 342 -9.75 -13.23 -14.83
N ASP A 343 -9.69 -13.98 -13.75
CA ASP A 343 -9.60 -15.43 -13.81
C ASP A 343 -11.02 -16.02 -13.98
N PRO A 344 -11.37 -16.56 -15.16
CA PRO A 344 -12.70 -17.12 -15.41
C PRO A 344 -12.96 -18.42 -14.62
N ASN A 345 -11.95 -18.99 -13.97
CA ASN A 345 -12.06 -20.21 -13.18
C ASN A 345 -12.09 -19.94 -11.66
N ALA A 346 -11.69 -18.75 -11.21
CA ALA A 346 -11.72 -18.36 -9.79
C ALA A 346 -13.12 -18.51 -9.17
N ASP A 347 -14.14 -18.05 -9.90
CA ASP A 347 -15.53 -18.06 -9.42
C ASP A 347 -16.23 -19.38 -9.66
N LYS A 348 -15.70 -20.22 -10.56
CA LYS A 348 -16.37 -21.48 -10.83
C LYS A 348 -16.18 -22.35 -9.57
N ASN A 349 -14.95 -22.49 -9.03
CA ASN A 349 -14.54 -23.61 -8.16
C ASN A 349 -14.87 -23.57 -6.67
N GLN A 350 -15.60 -22.56 -6.16
CA GLN A 350 -15.68 -22.41 -4.70
C GLN A 350 -17.10 -22.10 -4.21
N LYS A 351 -17.54 -22.91 -3.24
CA LYS A 351 -18.38 -22.44 -2.13
C LYS A 351 -17.78 -21.12 -1.66
N GLU A 352 -18.43 -20.00 -1.98
CA GLU A 352 -18.19 -18.64 -1.47
C GLU A 352 -16.76 -18.37 -0.94
N VAL A 353 -15.81 -18.19 -1.85
CA VAL A 353 -14.53 -17.58 -1.52
C VAL A 353 -14.39 -16.42 -2.48
N ASN A 354 -14.61 -15.22 -1.95
CA ASN A 354 -14.64 -13.99 -2.72
C ASN A 354 -13.22 -13.45 -2.84
N PHE A 355 -12.66 -13.39 -4.06
CA PHE A 355 -11.28 -12.94 -4.29
C PHE A 355 -11.13 -11.43 -4.61
N MET A 356 -9.95 -10.80 -4.44
CA MET A 356 -9.63 -9.35 -4.47
C MET A 356 -8.10 -9.16 -4.30
N PRO A 357 -7.30 -8.69 -5.31
CA PRO A 357 -5.85 -8.38 -5.30
C PRO A 357 -5.27 -7.40 -4.27
N VAL A 358 -3.96 -7.56 -4.07
CA VAL A 358 -3.03 -6.52 -3.58
C VAL A 358 -1.70 -6.55 -4.37
N LEU A 359 -1.27 -5.34 -4.73
CA LEU A 359 0.05 -4.77 -5.04
C LEU A 359 1.30 -5.65 -4.99
N TYR A 360 2.21 -5.36 -5.93
CA TYR A 360 3.61 -5.75 -5.83
C TYR A 360 4.49 -4.56 -5.52
N SER A 361 5.55 -4.82 -4.73
CA SER A 361 6.82 -4.13 -4.88
C SER A 361 7.28 -4.29 -6.34
N THR A 362 7.42 -3.20 -7.09
CA THR A 362 8.03 -3.22 -8.41
C THR A 362 9.43 -3.85 -8.30
N GLN A 363 9.62 -5.04 -8.89
CA GLN A 363 10.96 -5.52 -9.26
C GLN A 363 11.35 -4.80 -10.55
N PHE A 364 12.36 -3.95 -10.48
CA PHE A 364 13.08 -3.42 -11.64
C PHE A 364 14.29 -4.30 -11.96
#